data_AF-A0AAJ2JC65-F1
#
_entry.id   AF-A0AAJ2JC65-F1
#
_cell.length_a   1.000
_cell.length_b   1.000
_cell.length_c   1.000
_cell.angle_alpha   90.00
_cell.angle_beta   90.00
_cell.angle_gamma   90.00
#
_symmetry.space_group_name_H-M   'P 1'
#
loop_
_entity.id
_entity.type
_entity.pdbx_description
1 polymer ?
#
loop_
_entity_poly.entity_id
_entity_poly.type
_entity_poly.pdbx_seq_one_letter_code
_entity_poly.pdbx_strand_id
1 'polypeptide(L)'
;MSAISPNDWKLDGSGGMTDKQRRMLNAVYGDLAAQLSWHGNRLSKYDWRHMVAGTILGWRMMPAIDRGEGAQGFIMLGGSSLKLSRSQAAEAITALLQFGDHPDAQGLSAKRVHWSNVVLLGLGFNPKDFAEAA
;
A
#
# COMPACT_ATOMS: atom_id res chain seq x y z
N MET A 1 15.83 14.29 -7.60
CA MET A 1 15.66 13.09 -6.76
C MET A 1 16.01 11.87 -7.58
N SER A 2 16.82 10.93 -7.06
CA SER A 2 17.20 9.72 -7.83
C SER A 2 15.99 8.85 -8.16
N ALA A 3 16.02 8.19 -9.32
CA ALA A 3 15.00 7.21 -9.70
C ALA A 3 15.03 6.01 -8.74
N ILE A 4 13.87 5.40 -8.47
CA ILE A 4 13.77 4.13 -7.75
C ILE A 4 14.02 3.02 -8.77
N SER A 5 14.82 2.02 -8.42
CA SER A 5 15.03 0.81 -9.21
C SER A 5 14.48 -0.43 -8.48
N PRO A 6 14.33 -1.59 -9.15
CA PRO A 6 13.89 -2.82 -8.49
C PRO A 6 14.70 -3.20 -7.26
N ASN A 7 16.03 -3.05 -7.33
CA ASN A 7 16.95 -3.40 -6.24
C ASN A 7 16.81 -2.49 -5.02
N ASP A 8 16.17 -1.33 -5.17
CA ASP A 8 16.01 -0.37 -4.08
C ASP A 8 14.86 -0.71 -3.13
N TRP A 9 13.85 -1.41 -3.63
CA TRP A 9 12.65 -1.73 -2.84
C TRP A 9 12.49 -3.22 -2.54
N LYS A 10 13.07 -4.11 -3.37
CA LYS A 10 13.15 -5.56 -3.13
C LYS A 10 14.22 -5.95 -2.10
N LEU A 11 14.43 -5.09 -1.10
CA LEU A 11 15.41 -5.31 -0.05
C LEU A 11 14.81 -6.17 1.06
N ASP A 12 15.56 -7.19 1.47
CA ASP A 12 15.26 -7.99 2.65
C ASP A 12 16.00 -7.53 3.91
N GLY A 13 15.43 -7.86 5.07
CA GLY A 13 16.06 -7.73 6.37
C GLY A 13 15.11 -7.25 7.47
N SER A 14 15.50 -7.52 8.72
CA SER A 14 14.74 -7.17 9.93
C SER A 14 14.82 -5.69 10.32
N GLY A 15 15.80 -4.93 9.81
CA GLY A 15 15.92 -3.49 10.02
C GLY A 15 14.74 -2.71 9.42
N GLY A 16 14.54 -1.47 9.87
CA GLY A 16 13.44 -0.62 9.43
C GLY A 16 13.46 -0.30 7.93
N MET A 17 12.27 -0.11 7.37
CA MET A 17 12.05 0.24 5.97
C MET A 17 12.90 1.45 5.49
N THR A 18 13.52 1.31 4.33
CA THR A 18 14.33 2.37 3.72
C THR A 18 13.48 3.51 3.13
N ASP A 19 14.08 4.67 2.87
CA ASP A 19 13.36 5.78 2.23
C ASP A 19 12.93 5.45 0.80
N LYS A 20 13.69 4.63 0.08
CA LYS A 20 13.33 4.18 -1.28
C LYS A 20 12.14 3.23 -1.26
N GLN A 21 12.09 2.26 -0.32
CA GLN A 21 10.91 1.44 -0.07
C GLN A 21 9.69 2.28 0.31
N ARG A 22 9.87 3.25 1.20
CA ARG A 22 8.81 4.17 1.61
C ARG A 22 8.26 4.99 0.45
N ARG A 23 9.13 5.46 -0.45
CA ARG A 23 8.74 6.20 -1.64
C ARG A 23 7.98 5.31 -2.63
N MET A 24 8.42 4.06 -2.83
CA MET A 24 7.72 3.08 -3.66
C MET A 24 6.33 2.78 -3.10
N LEU A 25 6.21 2.42 -1.81
CA LEU A 25 4.91 2.21 -1.16
C LEU A 25 4.00 3.42 -1.29
N ASN A 26 4.52 4.62 -1.04
CA ASN A 26 3.74 5.85 -1.16
C ASN A 26 3.23 6.14 -2.57
N ALA A 27 3.96 5.71 -3.61
CA ALA A 27 3.51 5.82 -4.99
C ALA A 27 2.38 4.81 -5.25
N VAL A 28 2.61 3.54 -4.88
CA VAL A 28 1.60 2.47 -5.01
C VAL A 28 0.30 2.82 -4.29
N TYR A 29 0.35 3.30 -3.03
CA TYR A 29 -0.85 3.75 -2.32
C TYR A 29 -1.58 4.89 -3.01
N GLY A 30 -0.83 5.81 -3.64
CA GLY A 30 -1.41 6.92 -4.40
C GLY A 30 -2.17 6.42 -5.61
N ASP A 31 -1.55 5.52 -6.38
CA ASP A 31 -2.15 4.95 -7.60
C ASP A 31 -3.40 4.12 -7.28
N LEU A 32 -3.37 3.32 -6.20
CA LEU A 32 -4.53 2.57 -5.70
C LEU A 32 -5.65 3.50 -5.23
N ALA A 33 -5.33 4.49 -4.39
CA ALA A 33 -6.30 5.47 -3.90
C ALA A 33 -6.94 6.28 -5.02
N ALA A 34 -6.23 6.52 -6.13
CA ALA A 34 -6.74 7.25 -7.27
C ALA A 34 -7.67 6.41 -8.15
N GLN A 35 -7.60 5.08 -8.11
CA GLN A 35 -8.23 4.24 -9.14
C GLN A 35 -9.21 3.20 -8.60
N LEU A 36 -9.05 2.76 -7.35
CA LEU A 36 -9.85 1.68 -6.80
C LEU A 36 -10.90 2.15 -5.79
N SER A 37 -12.01 1.41 -5.75
CA SER A 37 -13.01 1.47 -4.69
C SER A 37 -13.02 0.12 -3.98
N TRP A 38 -12.68 0.12 -2.69
CA TRP A 38 -12.61 -1.09 -1.87
C TRP A 38 -14.01 -1.47 -1.38
N HIS A 39 -14.65 -2.45 -2.02
CA HIS A 39 -16.02 -2.90 -1.72
C HIS A 39 -17.01 -1.73 -1.52
N GLY A 40 -17.04 -0.82 -2.50
CA GLY A 40 -17.90 0.38 -2.46
C GLY A 40 -17.36 1.56 -1.65
N ASN A 41 -16.21 1.43 -0.99
CA ASN A 41 -15.60 2.49 -0.20
C ASN A 41 -14.38 3.09 -0.90
N ARG A 42 -14.35 4.41 -1.00
CA ARG A 42 -13.20 5.15 -1.53
C ARG A 42 -12.18 5.34 -0.42
N LEU A 43 -11.07 4.62 -0.48
CA LEU A 43 -9.98 4.74 0.49
C LEU A 43 -8.98 5.81 0.06
N SER A 44 -8.63 6.71 0.98
CA SER A 44 -7.52 7.64 0.78
C SER A 44 -6.19 6.91 0.81
N LYS A 45 -5.12 7.59 0.35
CA LYS A 45 -3.75 7.08 0.45
C LYS A 45 -3.37 6.68 1.89
N TYR A 46 -3.86 7.41 2.89
CA TYR A 46 -3.58 7.10 4.30
C TYR A 46 -4.36 5.88 4.76
N ASP A 47 -5.59 5.70 4.29
CA ASP A 47 -6.40 4.52 4.62
C ASP A 47 -5.76 3.24 4.05
N TRP A 48 -5.30 3.27 2.79
CA TRP A 48 -4.53 2.17 2.21
C TRP A 48 -3.29 1.83 3.05
N ARG A 49 -2.54 2.86 3.48
CA ARG A 49 -1.37 2.68 4.33
C ARG A 49 -1.72 2.03 5.68
N HIS A 50 -2.81 2.46 6.31
CA HIS A 50 -3.28 1.88 7.57
C HIS A 50 -3.75 0.44 7.41
N MET A 51 -4.54 0.17 6.36
CA MET A 51 -5.03 -1.15 6.04
C MET A 51 -3.89 -2.15 5.81
N VAL A 52 -2.92 -1.79 4.98
CA VAL A 52 -1.78 -2.68 4.68
C VAL A 52 -0.88 -2.88 5.90
N ALA A 53 -0.56 -1.81 6.63
CA ALA A 53 0.27 -1.93 7.82
C ALA A 53 -0.39 -2.78 8.91
N GLY A 54 -1.70 -2.63 9.13
CA GLY A 54 -2.45 -3.48 10.05
C GLY A 54 -2.55 -4.93 9.57
N THR A 55 -2.68 -5.17 8.27
CA THR A 55 -2.74 -6.53 7.71
C THR A 55 -1.43 -7.27 7.90
N ILE A 56 -0.29 -6.61 7.70
CA ILE A 56 1.05 -7.23 7.79
C ILE A 56 1.53 -7.35 9.24
N LEU A 57 1.32 -6.30 10.05
CA LEU A 57 1.82 -6.25 11.43
C LEU A 57 0.79 -6.79 12.45
N GLY A 58 -0.41 -7.12 12.00
CA GLY A 58 -1.52 -7.56 12.82
C GLY A 58 -2.41 -6.43 13.32
N TRP A 59 -3.63 -6.82 13.65
CA TRP A 59 -4.67 -5.98 14.23
C TRP A 59 -4.90 -6.32 15.70
N ARG A 60 -5.19 -5.30 16.51
CA ARG A 60 -5.63 -5.47 17.90
C ARG A 60 -6.98 -4.80 18.10
N MET A 61 -7.95 -5.57 18.59
CA MET A 61 -9.23 -5.02 19.03
C MET A 61 -9.07 -4.47 20.45
N MET A 62 -9.52 -3.24 20.67
CA MET A 62 -9.46 -2.57 21.97
C MET A 62 -10.83 -1.98 22.31
N PRO A 63 -11.17 -1.85 23.61
CA PRO A 63 -12.28 -1.01 24.02
C PRO A 63 -12.10 0.43 23.51
N ALA A 64 -13.17 1.05 23.03
CA ALA A 64 -13.18 2.47 22.69
C ALA A 64 -13.10 3.34 23.95
N ILE A 65 -12.79 4.63 23.80
CA ILE A 65 -12.88 5.58 24.91
C ILE A 65 -14.36 5.77 25.27
N ASP A 66 -14.70 5.57 26.53
CA ASP A 66 -16.02 5.90 27.05
C ASP A 66 -16.18 7.43 27.14
N ARG A 67 -17.24 7.95 26.50
CA ARG A 67 -17.57 9.38 26.51
C ARG A 67 -18.73 9.72 27.44
N GLY A 68 -19.21 8.76 28.24
CA GLY A 68 -20.34 8.94 29.15
C GLY A 68 -21.71 8.97 28.45
N GLU A 69 -21.76 8.81 27.14
CA GLU A 69 -22.97 8.77 26.32
C GLU A 69 -23.00 7.48 25.47
N GLY A 70 -24.03 6.65 25.66
CA GLY A 70 -24.24 5.43 24.89
C GLY A 70 -23.37 4.24 25.30
N ALA A 71 -23.41 3.17 24.51
CA ALA A 71 -22.62 1.96 24.75
C ALA A 71 -21.17 2.15 24.30
N GLN A 72 -20.21 1.77 25.15
CA GLN A 72 -18.78 1.76 24.81
C GLN A 72 -18.53 0.75 23.67
N GLY A 73 -18.14 1.27 22.50
CA GLY A 73 -17.82 0.44 21.34
C GLY A 73 -16.43 -0.20 21.41
N PHE A 74 -16.00 -0.80 20.29
CA PHE A 74 -14.64 -1.32 20.10
C PHE A 74 -13.95 -0.59 18.94
N ILE A 75 -12.63 -0.52 19.00
CA ILE A 75 -11.78 0.00 17.93
C ILE A 75 -10.79 -1.07 17.47
N MET A 76 -10.44 -1.02 16.19
CA MET A 76 -9.37 -1.83 15.61
C MET A 76 -8.12 -0.98 15.45
N LEU A 77 -7.02 -1.39 16.08
CA LEU A 77 -5.73 -0.72 15.99
C LEU A 77 -4.76 -1.56 15.16
N GLY A 78 -4.39 -1.05 14.00
CA GLY A 78 -3.35 -1.63 13.15
C GLY A 78 -1.94 -1.24 13.59
N GLY A 79 -0.96 -2.07 13.24
CA GLY A 79 0.45 -1.70 13.39
C GLY A 79 0.81 -0.43 12.60
N SER A 80 1.76 0.36 13.13
CA SER A 80 2.26 1.54 12.41
C SER A 80 3.16 1.10 11.26
N SER A 81 2.94 1.64 10.06
CA SER A 81 3.79 1.34 8.90
C SER A 81 5.26 1.75 9.09
N LEU A 82 5.55 2.59 10.09
CA LEU A 82 6.93 2.96 10.47
C LEU A 82 7.68 1.79 11.12
N LYS A 83 6.96 0.75 11.58
CA LYS A 83 7.51 -0.46 12.17
C LYS A 83 7.70 -1.60 11.17
N LEU A 84 7.37 -1.40 9.89
CA LEU A 84 7.65 -2.39 8.86
C LEU A 84 9.17 -2.57 8.75
N SER A 85 9.60 -3.83 8.82
CA SER A 85 10.96 -4.21 8.43
C SER A 85 11.14 -4.04 6.92
N ARG A 86 12.39 -4.11 6.43
CA ARG A 86 12.68 -4.10 4.99
C ARG A 86 11.98 -5.25 4.27
N SER A 87 12.02 -6.46 4.82
CA SER A 87 11.30 -7.61 4.24
C SER A 87 9.79 -7.38 4.21
N GLN A 88 9.19 -6.91 5.29
CA GLN A 88 7.75 -6.64 5.34
C GLN A 88 7.34 -5.51 4.40
N ALA A 89 8.19 -4.51 4.20
CA ALA A 89 7.95 -3.45 3.22
C ALA A 89 8.02 -3.98 1.78
N ALA A 90 8.98 -4.86 1.47
CA ALA A 90 9.06 -5.51 0.16
C ALA A 90 7.86 -6.42 -0.11
N GLU A 91 7.43 -7.19 0.90
CA GLU A 91 6.20 -8.00 0.87
C GLU A 91 4.97 -7.11 0.62
N ALA A 92 4.83 -6.01 1.37
CA ALA A 92 3.73 -5.06 1.20
C ALA A 92 3.64 -4.51 -0.23
N ILE A 93 4.78 -4.07 -0.78
CA ILE A 93 4.85 -3.55 -2.16
C ILE A 93 4.43 -4.65 -3.14
N THR A 94 4.98 -5.86 -2.98
CA THR A 94 4.68 -6.99 -3.87
C THR A 94 3.20 -7.35 -3.87
N ALA A 95 2.60 -7.49 -2.68
CA ALA A 95 1.19 -7.82 -2.54
C ALA A 95 0.28 -6.73 -3.15
N LEU A 96 0.61 -5.46 -2.96
CA LEU A 96 -0.18 -4.35 -3.51
C LEU A 96 -0.06 -4.23 -5.04
N LEU A 97 1.12 -4.51 -5.60
CA LEU A 97 1.32 -4.54 -7.04
C LEU A 97 0.48 -5.66 -7.66
N GLN A 98 0.57 -6.88 -7.11
CA GLN A 98 -0.24 -8.01 -7.54
C GLN A 98 -1.74 -7.72 -7.44
N PHE A 99 -2.16 -7.10 -6.33
CA PHE A 99 -3.54 -6.66 -6.14
C PHE A 99 -3.96 -5.60 -7.17
N GLY A 100 -3.14 -4.60 -7.45
CA GLY A 100 -3.46 -3.58 -8.43
C GLY A 100 -3.51 -4.12 -9.87
N ASP A 101 -2.70 -5.14 -10.18
CA ASP A 101 -2.72 -5.82 -11.47
C ASP A 101 -3.94 -6.75 -11.62
N HIS A 102 -4.39 -7.36 -10.51
CA HIS A 102 -5.50 -8.32 -10.43
C HIS A 102 -6.51 -7.98 -9.31
N PRO A 103 -7.24 -6.85 -9.40
CA PRO A 103 -8.17 -6.44 -8.34
C PRO A 103 -9.37 -7.39 -8.22
N ASP A 104 -9.70 -8.12 -9.29
CA ASP A 104 -10.74 -9.15 -9.34
C ASP A 104 -10.43 -10.34 -8.41
N ALA A 105 -9.16 -10.62 -8.13
CA ALA A 105 -8.77 -11.65 -7.15
C ALA A 105 -9.21 -11.30 -5.72
N GLN A 106 -9.52 -10.02 -5.45
CA GLN A 106 -10.12 -9.55 -4.20
C GLN A 106 -11.63 -9.31 -4.32
N GLY A 107 -12.26 -9.82 -5.39
CA GLY A 107 -13.69 -9.64 -5.65
C GLY A 107 -14.09 -8.23 -6.04
N LEU A 108 -13.14 -7.39 -6.49
CA LEU A 108 -13.45 -6.04 -6.95
C LEU A 108 -13.84 -6.05 -8.43
N SER A 109 -14.95 -5.39 -8.75
CA SER A 109 -15.31 -5.07 -10.13
C SER A 109 -14.54 -3.81 -10.57
N ALA A 110 -13.23 -3.94 -10.78
CA ALA A 110 -12.35 -2.86 -11.20
C ALA A 110 -11.40 -3.33 -12.32
N LYS A 111 -10.96 -2.39 -13.17
CA LYS A 111 -9.86 -2.66 -14.12
C LYS A 111 -8.53 -2.66 -13.37
N ARG A 112 -7.51 -3.28 -13.96
CA ARG A 112 -6.13 -3.17 -13.48
C ARG A 112 -5.72 -1.70 -13.31
N VAL A 113 -4.88 -1.45 -12.32
CA VAL A 113 -4.37 -0.12 -11.98
C VAL A 113 -3.35 0.32 -13.02
N HIS A 114 -3.45 1.58 -13.45
CA HIS A 114 -2.41 2.23 -14.24
C HIS A 114 -1.36 2.79 -13.30
N TRP A 115 -0.17 2.20 -13.32
CA TRP A 115 0.91 2.57 -12.43
C TRP A 115 1.59 3.87 -12.87
N SER A 116 1.90 4.74 -11.91
CA SER A 116 2.63 5.97 -12.14
C SER A 116 4.08 5.71 -12.60
N ASN A 117 4.70 6.72 -13.22
CA ASN A 117 6.11 6.64 -13.65
C ASN A 117 7.06 6.24 -12.53
N VAL A 118 6.76 6.61 -11.27
CA VAL A 118 7.56 6.22 -10.10
C VAL A 118 7.49 4.71 -9.88
N VAL A 119 6.29 4.14 -9.95
CA VAL A 119 6.08 2.70 -9.82
C VAL A 119 6.70 1.96 -11.00
N LEU A 120 6.46 2.41 -12.24
CA LEU A 120 7.03 1.79 -13.45
C LEU A 120 8.56 1.74 -13.41
N LEU A 121 9.23 2.85 -13.06
CA LEU A 121 10.68 2.87 -12.89
C LEU A 121 11.14 1.93 -11.76
N GLY A 122 10.40 1.91 -10.64
CA GLY A 122 10.64 0.98 -9.54
C GLY A 122 10.50 -0.48 -9.95
N LEU A 123 9.64 -0.79 -10.93
CA LEU A 123 9.50 -2.13 -11.52
C LEU A 123 10.57 -2.45 -12.57
N GLY A 124 11.38 -1.46 -12.97
CA GLY A 124 12.42 -1.60 -13.99
C GLY A 124 11.92 -1.33 -15.42
N PHE A 125 10.71 -0.79 -15.57
CA PHE A 125 10.19 -0.38 -16.86
C PHE A 125 10.54 1.08 -17.15
N ASN A 126 10.75 1.39 -18.43
CA ASN A 126 10.88 2.77 -18.88
C ASN A 126 9.48 3.33 -19.19
N PRO A 127 9.00 4.37 -18.48
CA PRO A 127 7.66 4.92 -18.71
C PRO A 127 7.41 5.38 -20.15
N LYS A 128 8.46 5.74 -20.89
CA LYS A 128 8.35 6.16 -22.30
C LYS A 128 7.86 5.04 -23.21
N ASP A 129 8.13 3.78 -22.87
CA ASP A 129 7.72 2.63 -23.67
C ASP A 129 6.19 2.47 -23.70
N PHE A 130 5.48 3.07 -22.73
CA PHE A 130 4.01 3.13 -22.67
C PHE A 130 3.46 4.47 -23.18
N ALA A 131 4.34 5.46 -23.36
CA ALA A 131 4.15 6.75 -24.01
C ALA A 131 3.48 6.66 -25.40
N GLU A 132 4.00 5.71 -26.19
CA GLU A 132 3.78 5.62 -27.63
C GLU A 132 2.63 4.68 -28.01
N ALA A 133 1.99 4.04 -27.03
CA ALA A 133 0.94 3.04 -27.21
C ALA A 133 -0.47 3.51 -26.78
N ALA A 134 -0.62 4.80 -26.44
CA ALA A 134 -1.88 5.44 -26.02
C ALA A 134 -2.36 6.44 -27.07
#